data_AF-A0A9J6EK73-F1
#
_entry.id   AF-A0A9J6EK73-F1
#
_cell.length_a   1.000
_cell.length_b   1.000
_cell.length_c   1.000
_cell.angle_alpha   90.00
_cell.angle_beta   90.00
_cell.angle_gamma   90.00
#
_symmetry.space_group_name_H-M   'P 1'
#
loop_
_entity.id
_entity.type
_entity.pdbx_description
1 polymer ?
#
loop_
_entity_poly.entity_id
_entity_poly.type
_entity_poly.pdbx_seq_one_letter_code
_entity_poly.pdbx_strand_id
1 'polypeptide(L)'
;MWVPGSVITQEDIAKITEALQEDSRYKTLDRLDQERMLMLLRHLGFVHGPMREHCPANPHCMDAIIEQLLRAHQGGGGGGAWSPLGGNGRLLQLVVLGSGGAAEQVAQAMREAHGAAFRLDDKGAQYTLDFRIVDGDVGLPHNSFRTDLPHGCLCVYSNQQSLEYIRESLEKTLLANLEQDDRLPFHGLPLVIVYAGPADPSLRQEGINRAKSLQCPFVDVGGLDPVRLEQALAALVESIQRRAGPPAHLPVAAPAF
;
A
#
# COMPACT_ATOMS: atom_id res chain seq x y z
N MET A 1 -11.07 -24.90 37.18
CA MET A 1 -12.08 -25.74 37.87
C MET A 1 -13.41 -24.99 37.80
N TRP A 2 -14.28 -25.32 36.84
CA TRP A 2 -15.61 -24.71 36.74
C TRP A 2 -16.58 -25.52 37.61
N VAL A 3 -17.21 -24.87 38.58
CA VAL A 3 -18.18 -25.51 39.47
C VAL A 3 -19.57 -25.34 38.87
N PRO A 4 -20.27 -26.42 38.47
CA PRO A 4 -21.62 -26.34 37.92
C PRO A 4 -22.58 -25.88 39.02
N GLY A 5 -23.29 -24.78 38.80
CA GLY A 5 -24.23 -24.20 39.76
C GLY A 5 -23.81 -22.86 40.37
N SER A 6 -22.71 -22.26 39.93
CA SER A 6 -22.43 -20.85 40.24
C SER A 6 -23.48 -19.98 39.55
N VAL A 7 -24.35 -19.36 40.36
CA VAL A 7 -25.29 -18.36 39.88
C VAL A 7 -24.46 -17.15 39.47
N ILE A 8 -24.53 -16.75 38.20
CA ILE A 8 -23.90 -15.52 37.70
C ILE A 8 -24.42 -14.37 38.58
N THR A 9 -23.54 -13.75 39.34
CA THR A 9 -23.92 -12.68 40.26
C THR A 9 -23.92 -11.33 39.54
N GLN A 10 -24.59 -10.34 40.12
CA GLN A 10 -24.57 -8.98 39.61
C GLN A 10 -23.15 -8.38 39.63
N GLU A 11 -22.30 -8.84 40.54
CA GLU A 11 -20.89 -8.44 40.63
C GLU A 11 -20.06 -9.03 39.47
N ASP A 12 -20.34 -10.27 39.05
CA ASP A 12 -19.69 -10.89 37.89
C ASP A 12 -20.06 -10.14 36.60
N ILE A 13 -21.33 -9.74 36.46
CA ILE A 13 -21.81 -8.93 35.33
C ILE A 13 -21.12 -7.57 35.33
N ALA A 14 -20.99 -6.92 36.50
CA ALA A 14 -20.33 -5.62 36.61
C ALA A 14 -18.85 -5.71 36.19
N LYS A 15 -18.11 -6.72 36.66
CA LYS A 15 -16.70 -6.95 36.30
C LYS A 15 -16.51 -7.20 34.80
N ILE A 16 -17.38 -8.01 34.19
CA ILE A 16 -17.33 -8.24 32.73
C ILE A 16 -17.64 -6.93 31.99
N THR A 17 -18.63 -6.16 32.45
CA THR A 17 -19.00 -4.90 31.80
C THR A 17 -17.88 -3.86 31.90
N GLU A 18 -17.20 -3.75 33.05
CA GLU A 18 -16.04 -2.89 33.23
C GLU A 18 -14.86 -3.30 32.32
N ALA A 19 -14.58 -4.60 32.22
CA ALA A 19 -13.55 -5.10 31.31
C ALA A 19 -13.89 -4.82 29.83
N LEU A 20 -15.15 -4.99 29.46
CA LEU A 20 -15.64 -4.67 28.11
C LEU A 20 -15.59 -3.17 27.81
N GLN A 21 -15.83 -2.32 28.81
CA GLN A 21 -15.70 -0.86 28.67
C GLN A 21 -14.27 -0.42 28.33
N GLU A 22 -13.25 -1.27 28.42
CA GLU A 22 -11.91 -0.98 27.91
C GLU A 22 -11.60 -1.60 26.54
N ASP A 23 -12.40 -2.56 26.07
CA ASP A 23 -12.24 -3.19 24.75
C ASP A 23 -12.68 -2.22 23.64
N SER A 24 -11.77 -1.93 22.72
CA SER A 24 -12.01 -1.00 21.62
C SER A 24 -13.20 -1.40 20.75
N ARG A 25 -13.42 -2.70 20.52
CA ARG A 25 -14.52 -3.20 19.69
C ARG A 25 -15.86 -2.96 20.38
N TYR A 26 -15.91 -3.12 21.71
CA TYR A 26 -17.12 -2.84 22.48
C TYR A 26 -17.47 -1.35 22.47
N LYS A 27 -16.45 -0.46 22.58
CA LYS A 27 -16.64 0.99 22.39
C LYS A 27 -17.16 1.35 20.99
N THR A 28 -16.69 0.66 19.95
CA THR A 28 -17.18 0.87 18.57
C THR A 28 -18.63 0.46 18.40
N LEU A 29 -19.07 -0.65 19.02
CA LEU A 29 -20.47 -1.09 18.98
C LEU A 29 -21.43 -0.01 19.50
N ASP A 30 -21.04 0.76 20.52
CA ASP A 30 -21.84 1.85 21.08
C ASP A 30 -22.02 3.03 20.10
N ARG A 31 -21.05 3.22 19.20
CA ARG A 31 -21.09 4.27 18.17
C ARG A 31 -21.82 3.84 16.90
N LEU A 32 -21.93 2.54 16.64
CA LEU A 32 -22.49 2.02 15.37
C LEU A 32 -23.89 2.55 15.08
N ASP A 33 -24.76 2.68 16.08
CA ASP A 33 -26.12 3.19 15.85
C ASP A 33 -26.11 4.68 15.46
N GLN A 34 -25.24 5.48 16.09
CA GLN A 34 -25.05 6.89 15.75
C GLN A 34 -24.42 7.05 14.36
N GLU A 35 -23.40 6.26 14.05
CA GLU A 35 -22.72 6.26 12.75
C GLU A 35 -23.65 5.81 11.62
N ARG A 36 -24.47 4.78 11.86
CA ARG A 36 -25.51 4.34 10.93
C ARG A 36 -26.52 5.45 10.66
N MET A 37 -27.02 6.11 11.71
CA MET A 37 -27.94 7.23 11.55
C MET A 37 -27.30 8.38 10.77
N LEU A 38 -26.05 8.71 11.07
CA LEU A 38 -25.31 9.75 10.37
C LEU A 38 -25.15 9.42 8.87
N MET A 39 -24.82 8.18 8.52
CA MET A 39 -24.73 7.75 7.12
C MET A 39 -26.06 7.87 6.39
N LEU A 40 -27.16 7.46 7.03
CA LEU A 40 -28.50 7.58 6.44
C LEU A 40 -28.90 9.04 6.23
N LEU A 41 -28.65 9.91 7.22
CA LEU A 41 -28.93 11.34 7.12
C LEU A 41 -28.09 12.01 6.03
N ARG A 42 -26.80 11.66 5.90
CA ARG A 42 -25.93 12.13 4.81
C ARG A 42 -26.46 11.67 3.45
N HIS A 43 -26.81 10.40 3.30
CA HIS A 43 -27.35 9.88 2.04
C HIS A 43 -28.67 10.57 1.67
N LEU A 44 -29.59 10.71 2.63
CA LEU A 44 -30.86 11.42 2.43
C LEU A 44 -30.60 12.89 2.04
N GLY A 45 -29.70 13.58 2.75
CA GLY A 45 -29.27 14.93 2.41
C GLY A 45 -28.72 15.03 1.00
N PHE A 46 -27.87 14.09 0.59
CA PHE A 46 -27.29 14.05 -0.76
C PHE A 46 -28.34 13.81 -1.86
N VAL A 47 -29.33 12.93 -1.62
CA VAL A 47 -30.42 12.66 -2.58
C VAL A 47 -31.30 13.90 -2.81
N HIS A 48 -31.58 14.67 -1.75
CA HIS A 48 -32.44 15.85 -1.84
C HIS A 48 -31.71 17.15 -2.21
N GLY A 49 -30.41 17.22 -1.94
CA GLY A 49 -29.58 18.39 -2.20
C GLY A 49 -28.12 17.96 -2.21
N PRO A 50 -27.55 17.57 -3.37
CA PRO A 50 -26.18 17.09 -3.43
C PRO A 50 -25.24 18.23 -3.02
N MET A 51 -24.64 18.09 -1.84
CA MET A 51 -23.65 18.99 -1.30
C MET A 51 -22.50 18.18 -0.70
N ARG A 52 -21.27 18.68 -0.88
CA ARG A 52 -20.02 17.98 -0.54
C ARG A 52 -20.01 17.35 0.86
N GLU A 53 -20.51 18.08 1.85
CA GLU A 53 -20.49 17.68 3.27
C GLU A 53 -21.38 16.45 3.56
N HIS A 54 -22.36 16.19 2.69
CA HIS A 54 -23.28 15.07 2.77
C HIS A 54 -22.94 13.95 1.79
N CYS A 55 -21.86 14.09 1.02
CA CYS A 55 -21.47 13.06 0.07
C CYS A 55 -21.10 11.77 0.80
N PRO A 56 -21.75 10.63 0.50
CA PRO A 56 -21.44 9.35 1.15
C PRO A 56 -20.04 8.83 0.80
N ALA A 57 -19.43 9.33 -0.28
CA ALA A 57 -18.09 8.96 -0.70
C ALA A 57 -16.98 9.89 -0.13
N ASN A 58 -17.30 10.96 0.61
CA ASN A 58 -16.31 11.85 1.22
C ASN A 58 -15.43 11.08 2.24
N PRO A 59 -14.09 11.21 2.25
CA PRO A 59 -13.25 12.18 1.49
C PRO A 59 -12.83 11.74 0.08
N HIS A 60 -13.28 10.59 -0.40
CA HIS A 60 -12.91 9.99 -1.69
C HIS A 60 -13.86 10.37 -2.84
N CYS A 61 -14.75 11.35 -2.64
CA CYS A 61 -15.63 11.81 -3.71
C CYS A 61 -14.88 12.73 -4.68
N MET A 62 -15.34 12.77 -5.93
CA MET A 62 -14.72 13.60 -6.98
C MET A 62 -14.60 15.07 -6.56
N ASP A 63 -15.60 15.63 -5.88
CA ASP A 63 -15.56 17.02 -5.41
C ASP A 63 -14.45 17.27 -4.38
N ALA A 64 -14.29 16.36 -3.41
CA ALA A 64 -13.22 16.46 -2.41
C ALA A 64 -11.84 16.32 -3.04
N ILE A 65 -11.70 15.42 -4.02
CA ILE A 65 -10.47 15.22 -4.79
C ILE A 65 -10.16 16.48 -5.63
N ILE A 66 -11.15 17.05 -6.32
CA ILE A 66 -11.00 18.27 -7.13
C ILE A 66 -10.62 19.46 -6.26
N GLU A 67 -11.19 19.58 -5.06
CA GLU A 67 -10.86 20.69 -4.17
C GLU A 67 -9.46 20.55 -3.57
N GLN A 68 -9.06 19.33 -3.20
CA GLN A 68 -7.66 19.05 -2.84
C GLN A 68 -6.72 19.39 -4.00
N LEU A 69 -7.11 19.05 -5.23
CA LEU A 69 -6.40 19.42 -6.46
C LEU A 69 -6.29 20.93 -6.65
N LEU A 70 -7.38 21.68 -6.49
CA LEU A 70 -7.40 23.13 -6.65
C LEU A 70 -6.59 23.82 -5.55
N ARG A 71 -6.67 23.35 -4.30
CA ARG A 71 -5.85 23.84 -3.19
C ARG A 71 -4.36 23.59 -3.44
N ALA A 72 -4.01 22.43 -3.99
CA ALA A 72 -2.64 22.12 -4.41
C ALA A 72 -2.18 23.03 -5.56
N HIS A 73 -3.07 23.37 -6.50
CA HIS A 73 -2.75 24.23 -7.64
C HIS A 73 -2.61 25.72 -7.26
N GLN A 74 -3.37 26.20 -6.27
CA GLN A 74 -3.30 27.59 -5.81
C GLN A 74 -2.00 27.92 -5.04
N GLY A 75 -1.24 26.91 -4.60
CA GLY A 75 0.04 27.07 -3.90
C GLY A 75 1.30 27.17 -4.79
N GLY A 76 1.19 26.99 -6.11
CA GLY A 76 2.36 27.03 -7.00
C GLY A 76 1.97 26.98 -8.47
N GLY A 77 2.12 28.10 -9.16
CA GLY A 77 1.82 28.23 -10.58
C GLY A 77 2.72 27.33 -11.45
N GLY A 78 2.10 26.68 -12.43
CA GLY A 78 2.80 25.99 -13.52
C GLY A 78 2.16 24.63 -13.81
N GLY A 79 1.35 24.58 -14.87
CA GLY A 79 0.67 23.38 -15.34
C GLY A 79 1.61 22.19 -15.53
N GLY A 80 1.55 21.26 -14.60
CA GLY A 80 2.10 19.91 -14.72
C GLY A 80 0.96 18.94 -14.46
N ALA A 81 0.65 18.12 -15.48
CA ALA A 81 -0.27 17.01 -15.37
C ALA A 81 0.00 16.24 -14.08
N TRP A 82 -1.06 15.89 -13.34
CA TRP A 82 -0.98 14.98 -12.21
C TRP A 82 -0.23 13.72 -12.61
N SER A 83 0.98 13.59 -12.09
CA SER A 83 1.68 12.32 -12.00
C SER A 83 1.69 11.97 -10.52
N PRO A 84 1.30 10.75 -10.11
CA PRO A 84 1.44 10.26 -8.73
C PRO A 84 2.90 10.16 -8.24
N LEU A 85 3.83 10.83 -8.94
CA LEU A 85 5.28 10.74 -8.86
C LEU A 85 5.93 12.12 -8.67
N GLY A 86 5.17 13.10 -8.16
CA GLY A 86 5.68 14.38 -7.70
C GLY A 86 5.98 15.39 -8.81
N GLY A 87 5.49 16.63 -8.63
CA GLY A 87 5.67 17.76 -9.54
C GLY A 87 7.04 18.43 -9.51
N ASN A 88 8.08 17.77 -9.01
CA ASN A 88 9.45 18.27 -9.11
C ASN A 88 10.44 17.10 -9.02
N GLY A 89 10.73 16.48 -10.17
CA GLY A 89 11.58 15.29 -10.26
C GLY A 89 10.79 13.99 -10.06
N ARG A 90 10.87 13.09 -11.04
CA ARG A 90 10.22 11.77 -11.06
C ARG A 90 10.89 10.78 -10.09
N LEU A 91 10.98 11.14 -8.81
CA LEU A 91 11.61 10.32 -7.77
C LEU A 91 10.66 9.18 -7.34
N LEU A 92 11.13 7.94 -7.45
CA LEU A 92 10.49 6.73 -6.96
C LEU A 92 11.19 6.27 -5.68
N GLN A 93 10.57 6.56 -4.54
CA GLN A 93 10.95 5.98 -3.24
C GLN A 93 10.36 4.57 -3.11
N LEU A 94 11.24 3.58 -3.10
CA LEU A 94 10.90 2.16 -3.11
C LEU A 94 11.48 1.50 -1.85
N VAL A 95 10.67 0.67 -1.19
CA VAL A 95 11.19 -0.24 -0.16
C VAL A 95 11.70 -1.51 -0.83
N VAL A 96 12.85 -2.01 -0.39
CA VAL A 96 13.35 -3.33 -0.74
C VAL A 96 13.38 -4.16 0.53
N LEU A 97 12.38 -5.01 0.69
CA LEU A 97 12.23 -5.92 1.82
C LEU A 97 12.94 -7.22 1.49
N GLY A 98 13.88 -7.64 2.32
CA GLY A 98 14.55 -8.93 2.19
C GLY A 98 15.53 -9.14 3.33
N SER A 99 15.99 -10.37 3.51
CA SER A 99 16.93 -10.71 4.57
C SER A 99 18.17 -11.42 4.06
N GLY A 100 19.26 -11.33 4.83
CA GLY A 100 20.51 -12.03 4.52
C GLY A 100 21.25 -11.42 3.32
N GLY A 101 21.15 -10.11 3.13
CA GLY A 101 21.89 -9.39 2.09
C GLY A 101 21.24 -9.42 0.70
N ALA A 102 20.11 -10.12 0.52
CA ALA A 102 19.47 -10.27 -0.79
C ALA A 102 18.86 -8.96 -1.31
N ALA A 103 18.27 -8.17 -0.41
CA ALA A 103 17.69 -6.86 -0.74
C ALA A 103 18.78 -5.87 -1.21
N GLU A 104 19.92 -5.86 -0.51
CA GLU A 104 21.08 -5.04 -0.85
C GLU A 104 21.65 -5.41 -2.22
N GLN A 105 21.80 -6.71 -2.50
CA GLN A 105 22.31 -7.21 -3.78
C GLN A 105 21.40 -6.80 -4.95
N VAL A 106 20.07 -6.94 -4.80
CA VAL A 106 19.11 -6.52 -5.83
C VAL A 106 19.13 -5.01 -6.02
N ALA A 107 19.11 -4.22 -4.95
CA ALA A 107 19.16 -2.77 -5.04
C ALA A 107 20.46 -2.28 -5.69
N GLN A 108 21.59 -2.89 -5.34
CA GLN A 108 22.88 -2.58 -5.92
C GLN A 108 22.93 -2.92 -7.42
N ALA A 109 22.47 -4.12 -7.81
CA ALA A 109 22.41 -4.52 -9.20
C ALA A 109 21.47 -3.62 -10.03
N MET A 110 20.34 -3.17 -9.47
CA MET A 110 19.46 -2.20 -10.13
C MET A 110 20.13 -0.83 -10.34
N ARG A 111 20.90 -0.34 -9.35
CA ARG A 111 21.68 0.89 -9.49
C ARG A 111 22.77 0.76 -10.54
N GLU A 112 23.44 -0.39 -10.62
CA GLU A 112 24.47 -0.65 -11.62
C GLU A 112 23.88 -0.76 -13.03
N ALA A 113 22.72 -1.39 -13.18
CA ALA A 113 22.03 -1.54 -14.46
C ALA A 113 21.48 -0.22 -15.01
N HIS A 114 20.99 0.68 -14.15
CA HIS A 114 20.25 1.89 -14.57
C HIS A 114 20.93 3.22 -14.21
N GLY A 115 22.03 3.21 -13.45
CA GLY A 115 22.67 4.42 -12.95
C GLY A 115 21.73 5.27 -12.08
N ALA A 116 21.70 6.58 -12.30
CA ALA A 116 20.89 7.53 -11.53
C ALA A 116 19.44 7.70 -12.03
N ALA A 117 19.09 7.13 -13.20
CA ALA A 117 17.79 7.33 -13.81
C ALA A 117 17.31 6.07 -14.56
N PHE A 118 16.24 5.46 -14.05
CA PHE A 118 15.49 4.37 -14.67
C PHE A 118 14.58 4.91 -15.78
N ARG A 119 14.61 4.31 -16.96
CA ARG A 119 13.70 4.66 -18.07
C ARG A 119 12.68 3.56 -18.21
N LEU A 120 11.41 3.88 -17.93
CA LEU A 120 10.32 2.98 -18.29
C LEU A 120 9.93 3.32 -19.74
N ASP A 121 10.09 2.36 -20.64
CA ASP A 121 9.60 2.32 -22.02
C ASP A 121 10.10 3.38 -23.03
N ASP A 122 9.76 3.15 -24.31
CA ASP A 122 10.08 3.99 -25.47
C ASP A 122 9.42 5.38 -25.43
N LYS A 123 8.50 5.64 -24.48
CA LYS A 123 7.79 6.92 -24.32
C LYS A 123 8.56 7.93 -23.46
N GLY A 124 9.72 7.55 -22.93
CA GLY A 124 10.71 8.49 -22.38
C GLY A 124 10.46 8.93 -20.94
N ALA A 125 9.71 8.15 -20.15
CA ALA A 125 9.53 8.44 -18.74
C ALA A 125 10.78 8.05 -17.91
N GLN A 126 11.63 9.02 -17.58
CA GLN A 126 12.79 8.86 -16.68
C GLN A 126 12.41 9.03 -15.21
N TYR A 127 12.61 8.00 -14.40
CA TYR A 127 12.45 8.00 -12.95
C TYR A 127 13.81 7.97 -12.25
N THR A 128 13.96 8.72 -11.16
CA THR A 128 15.09 8.59 -10.24
C THR A 128 14.70 7.59 -9.17
N LEU A 129 15.51 6.55 -8.94
CA LEU A 129 15.20 5.51 -7.95
C LEU A 129 15.84 5.86 -6.61
N ASP A 130 15.06 5.78 -5.54
CA ASP A 130 15.54 5.86 -4.17
C ASP A 130 15.11 4.59 -3.43
N PHE A 131 16.08 3.82 -2.94
CA PHE A 131 15.85 2.50 -2.34
C PHE A 131 16.09 2.56 -0.84
N ARG A 132 15.06 2.20 -0.07
CA ARG A 132 15.16 1.95 1.36
C ARG A 132 15.18 0.44 1.61
N ILE A 133 16.32 -0.06 2.09
CA ILE A 133 16.46 -1.47 2.45
C ILE A 133 15.83 -1.73 3.82
N VAL A 134 15.09 -2.83 3.94
CA VAL A 134 14.52 -3.32 5.20
C VAL A 134 14.92 -4.78 5.38
N ASP A 135 15.88 -5.00 6.27
CA ASP A 135 16.35 -6.31 6.76
C ASP A 135 16.29 -6.29 8.31
N GLY A 136 15.12 -6.62 8.85
CA GLY A 136 14.87 -6.57 10.29
C GLY A 136 13.38 -6.55 10.66
N ASP A 137 13.09 -6.38 11.95
CA ASP A 137 11.70 -6.38 12.43
C ASP A 137 10.96 -5.11 12.00
N VAL A 138 9.97 -5.27 11.13
CA VAL A 138 9.11 -4.20 10.59
C VAL A 138 8.20 -3.55 11.62
N GLY A 139 8.05 -4.16 12.81
CA GLY A 139 7.37 -3.53 13.95
C GLY A 139 8.16 -2.38 14.58
N LEU A 140 9.46 -2.29 14.32
CA LEU A 140 10.29 -1.22 14.83
C LEU A 140 10.13 0.06 13.99
N PRO A 141 10.12 1.27 14.60
CA PRO A 141 9.88 2.52 13.87
C PRO A 141 10.81 2.75 12.66
N HIS A 142 12.08 2.34 12.77
CA HIS A 142 13.08 2.52 11.70
C HIS A 142 12.93 1.54 10.53
N ASN A 143 12.22 0.43 10.73
CA ASN A 143 11.94 -0.58 9.69
C ASN A 143 10.48 -0.54 9.21
N SER A 144 9.65 0.30 9.84
CA SER A 144 8.25 0.44 9.46
C SER A 144 8.12 0.98 8.05
N PHE A 145 7.20 0.40 7.28
CA PHE A 145 6.81 0.87 5.94
C PHE A 145 6.16 2.26 5.96
N ARG A 146 5.93 2.86 7.14
CA ARG A 146 5.09 4.04 7.32
C ARG A 146 5.85 5.35 7.46
N THR A 147 7.14 5.29 7.78
CA THR A 147 7.94 6.48 8.11
C THR A 147 8.05 7.46 6.93
N ASP A 148 8.02 6.97 5.68
CA ASP A 148 8.30 7.79 4.49
C ASP A 148 7.26 7.63 3.35
N LEU A 149 6.12 6.94 3.57
CA LEU A 149 5.09 6.69 2.54
C LEU A 149 5.68 6.21 1.19
N PRO A 150 6.24 4.98 1.13
CA PRO A 150 6.86 4.48 -0.08
C PRO A 150 5.86 4.37 -1.24
N HIS A 151 6.35 4.54 -2.47
CA HIS A 151 5.53 4.38 -3.67
C HIS A 151 5.28 2.91 -3.99
N GLY A 152 6.20 2.02 -3.62
CA GLY A 152 6.09 0.58 -3.86
C GLY A 152 7.11 -0.21 -3.05
N CYS A 153 6.95 -1.53 -3.01
CA CYS A 153 7.86 -2.44 -2.33
C CYS A 153 8.24 -3.64 -3.21
N LEU A 154 9.55 -3.90 -3.28
CA LEU A 154 10.13 -5.12 -3.81
C LEU A 154 10.38 -6.09 -2.66
N CYS A 155 9.74 -7.25 -2.67
CA CYS A 155 9.91 -8.28 -1.66
C CYS A 155 10.86 -9.36 -2.21
N VAL A 156 12.12 -9.31 -1.80
CA VAL A 156 13.23 -10.09 -2.36
C VAL A 156 13.58 -11.28 -1.47
N TYR A 157 13.62 -12.47 -2.06
CA TYR A 157 14.08 -13.69 -1.39
C TYR A 157 15.04 -14.49 -2.27
N SER A 158 15.94 -15.24 -1.63
CA SER A 158 16.95 -16.09 -2.29
C SER A 158 17.00 -17.52 -1.75
N ASN A 159 16.33 -17.79 -0.62
CA ASN A 159 16.23 -19.09 0.02
C ASN A 159 14.94 -19.19 0.86
N GLN A 160 14.63 -20.37 1.42
CA GLN A 160 13.43 -20.61 2.24
C GLN A 160 13.30 -19.63 3.41
N GLN A 161 14.39 -19.36 4.13
CA GLN A 161 14.38 -18.48 5.30
C GLN A 161 14.03 -17.05 4.91
N SER A 162 14.58 -16.53 3.82
CA SER A 162 14.25 -15.19 3.31
C SER A 162 12.82 -15.10 2.77
N LEU A 163 12.28 -16.19 2.20
CA LEU A 163 10.88 -16.23 1.77
C LEU A 163 9.93 -16.18 2.96
N GLU A 164 10.26 -16.89 4.03
CA GLU A 164 9.51 -16.89 5.29
C GLU A 164 9.59 -15.54 5.99
N TYR A 165 10.76 -14.89 5.99
CA TYR A 165 10.92 -13.53 6.49
C TYR A 165 9.98 -12.53 5.80
N ILE A 166 9.81 -12.61 4.47
CA ILE A 166 8.82 -11.80 3.76
C ILE A 166 7.40 -12.11 4.27
N ARG A 167 7.09 -13.36 4.63
CA ARG A 167 5.78 -13.76 5.16
C ARG A 167 5.48 -13.08 6.46
N GLU A 168 6.36 -13.28 7.43
CA GLU A 168 6.20 -12.71 8.75
C GLU A 168 6.17 -11.18 8.69
N SER A 169 7.00 -10.56 7.87
CA SER A 169 7.07 -9.10 7.72
C SER A 169 5.79 -8.51 7.11
N LEU A 170 5.27 -9.14 6.05
CA LEU A 170 4.01 -8.70 5.44
C LEU A 170 2.84 -8.93 6.40
N GLU A 171 2.75 -10.08 7.06
CA GLU A 171 1.69 -10.38 8.05
C GLU A 171 1.70 -9.41 9.23
N LYS A 172 2.87 -9.14 9.82
CA LYS A 172 3.01 -8.13 10.88
C LYS A 172 2.55 -6.75 10.42
N THR A 173 2.93 -6.35 9.20
CA THR A 173 2.53 -5.05 8.64
C THR A 173 1.02 -4.99 8.37
N LEU A 174 0.42 -6.08 7.91
CA LEU A 174 -1.03 -6.20 7.71
C LEU A 174 -1.78 -6.04 9.03
N LEU A 175 -1.37 -6.77 10.06
CA LEU A 175 -1.97 -6.73 11.39
C LEU A 175 -1.86 -5.35 12.03
N ALA A 176 -0.69 -4.72 11.97
CA ALA A 176 -0.48 -3.36 12.49
C ALA A 176 -1.34 -2.29 11.78
N ASN A 177 -1.75 -2.53 10.53
CA ASN A 177 -2.66 -1.64 9.80
C ASN A 177 -4.14 -1.90 10.15
N LEU A 178 -4.50 -3.16 10.42
CA LEU A 178 -5.86 -3.54 10.84
C LEU A 178 -6.25 -2.96 12.21
N GLU A 179 -5.29 -2.83 13.12
CA GLU A 179 -5.51 -2.26 14.46
C GLU A 179 -5.82 -0.74 14.46
N GLN A 180 -5.73 -0.07 13.31
CA GLN A 180 -5.82 1.40 13.22
C GLN A 180 -7.08 1.95 12.52
N ASP A 181 -8.08 1.11 12.26
CA ASP A 181 -9.36 1.42 11.58
C ASP A 181 -9.25 2.03 10.16
N ASP A 182 -10.07 1.50 9.25
CA ASP A 182 -10.43 2.04 7.92
C ASP A 182 -9.38 2.18 6.80
N ARG A 183 -8.16 1.65 6.94
CA ARG A 183 -7.16 1.72 5.85
C ARG A 183 -6.92 0.36 5.21
N LEU A 184 -6.94 0.33 3.87
CA LEU A 184 -6.54 -0.85 3.09
C LEU A 184 -5.18 -1.37 3.59
N PRO A 185 -4.97 -2.70 3.61
CA PRO A 185 -3.68 -3.27 3.96
C PRO A 185 -2.53 -2.63 3.17
N PHE A 186 -1.44 -2.29 3.85
CA PHE A 186 -0.30 -1.52 3.31
C PHE A 186 -0.67 -0.14 2.76
N HIS A 187 -1.79 0.47 3.15
CA HIS A 187 -2.34 1.64 2.45
C HIS A 187 -2.55 1.42 0.94
N GLY A 188 -2.63 0.16 0.50
CA GLY A 188 -2.59 -0.16 -0.91
C GLY A 188 -1.21 0.04 -1.56
N LEU A 189 -0.11 -0.23 -0.84
CA LEU A 189 1.24 -0.23 -1.42
C LEU A 189 1.34 -1.28 -2.55
N PRO A 190 1.73 -0.89 -3.78
CA PRO A 190 2.13 -1.82 -4.83
C PRO A 190 3.28 -2.71 -4.38
N LEU A 191 3.13 -4.02 -4.59
CA LEU A 191 4.15 -5.02 -4.24
C LEU A 191 4.59 -5.77 -5.50
N VAL A 192 5.82 -6.26 -5.51
CA VAL A 192 6.30 -7.31 -6.43
C VAL A 192 7.12 -8.32 -5.62
N ILE A 193 6.84 -9.61 -5.79
CA ILE A 193 7.68 -10.68 -5.24
C ILE A 193 8.84 -10.94 -6.21
N VAL A 194 10.07 -10.88 -5.71
CA VAL A 194 11.30 -11.04 -6.49
C VAL A 194 12.10 -12.24 -5.99
N TYR A 195 12.35 -13.21 -6.87
CA TYR A 195 13.25 -14.32 -6.59
C TYR A 195 14.66 -14.04 -7.11
N ALA A 196 15.64 -13.95 -6.21
CA ALA A 196 17.04 -13.68 -6.50
C ALA A 196 17.98 -14.85 -6.11
N GLY A 197 17.41 -16.03 -5.87
CA GLY A 197 18.16 -17.22 -5.46
C GLY A 197 18.70 -18.05 -6.64
N PRO A 198 19.43 -19.14 -6.35
CA PRO A 198 19.83 -20.12 -7.36
C PRO A 198 18.60 -20.76 -8.02
N ALA A 199 18.77 -21.40 -9.18
CA ALA A 199 17.64 -22.05 -9.85
C ALA A 199 17.07 -23.21 -9.00
N ASP A 200 15.99 -22.93 -8.24
CA ASP A 200 15.25 -23.89 -7.44
C ASP A 200 13.77 -23.84 -7.84
N PRO A 201 13.26 -24.88 -8.52
CA PRO A 201 11.88 -24.89 -9.01
C PRO A 201 10.85 -24.93 -7.88
N SER A 202 11.19 -25.53 -6.73
CA SER A 202 10.28 -25.66 -5.60
C SER A 202 10.05 -24.31 -4.92
N LEU A 203 11.15 -23.61 -4.63
CA LEU A 203 11.13 -22.31 -3.99
C LEU A 203 10.59 -21.22 -4.92
N ARG A 204 10.83 -21.35 -6.23
CA ARG A 204 10.19 -20.52 -7.26
C ARG A 204 8.68 -20.72 -7.28
N GLN A 205 8.20 -21.97 -7.21
CA GLN A 205 6.77 -22.26 -7.19
C GLN A 205 6.10 -21.70 -5.93
N GLU A 206 6.79 -21.77 -4.79
CA GLU A 206 6.30 -21.19 -3.53
C GLU A 206 6.15 -19.67 -3.63
N GLY A 207 7.15 -18.96 -4.17
CA GLY A 207 7.04 -17.52 -4.42
C GLY A 207 5.92 -17.14 -5.38
N ILE A 208 5.70 -17.93 -6.44
CA ILE A 208 4.56 -17.74 -7.36
C ILE A 208 3.23 -17.87 -6.62
N ASN A 209 3.08 -18.91 -5.78
CA ASN A 209 1.86 -19.11 -5.00
C ASN A 209 1.63 -17.94 -4.04
N ARG A 210 2.69 -17.43 -3.44
CA ARG A 210 2.66 -16.30 -2.52
C ARG A 210 2.26 -15.00 -3.21
N ALA A 211 2.84 -14.72 -4.38
CA ALA A 211 2.48 -13.57 -5.20
C ALA A 211 1.00 -13.60 -5.63
N LYS A 212 0.48 -14.79 -5.99
CA LYS A 212 -0.95 -14.99 -6.28
C LYS A 212 -1.83 -14.69 -5.07
N SER A 213 -1.48 -15.19 -3.89
CA SER A 213 -2.24 -14.92 -2.65
C SER A 213 -2.26 -13.43 -2.31
N LEU A 214 -1.17 -12.70 -2.59
CA LEU A 214 -1.06 -11.26 -2.38
C LEU A 214 -1.56 -10.41 -3.55
N GLN A 215 -2.03 -11.05 -4.64
CA GLN A 215 -2.47 -10.40 -5.88
C GLN A 215 -1.43 -9.43 -6.46
N CYS A 216 -0.16 -9.80 -6.40
CA CYS A 216 0.95 -9.01 -6.91
C CYS A 216 1.77 -9.78 -7.96
N PRO A 217 2.56 -9.08 -8.79
CA PRO A 217 3.45 -9.73 -9.75
C PRO A 217 4.55 -10.54 -9.07
N PHE A 218 5.00 -11.59 -9.77
CA PHE A 218 6.18 -12.37 -9.43
C PHE A 218 7.23 -12.21 -10.53
N VAL A 219 8.48 -11.93 -10.16
CA VAL A 219 9.61 -11.88 -11.09
C VAL A 219 10.78 -12.68 -10.54
N ASP A 220 11.32 -13.57 -11.36
CA ASP A 220 12.51 -14.35 -11.05
C ASP A 220 13.69 -13.71 -11.75
N VAL A 221 14.61 -13.10 -11.02
CA VAL A 221 15.73 -12.34 -11.59
C VAL A 221 16.96 -13.19 -11.89
N GLY A 222 16.89 -14.52 -11.72
CA GLY A 222 17.82 -15.50 -12.30
C GLY A 222 19.30 -15.15 -12.20
N GLY A 223 19.79 -14.73 -11.03
CA GLY A 223 21.17 -14.28 -10.85
C GLY A 223 21.39 -12.78 -11.10
N LEU A 224 20.37 -11.95 -10.84
CA LEU A 224 20.42 -10.49 -10.99
C LEU A 224 20.55 -10.04 -12.46
N ASP A 225 19.93 -10.78 -13.39
CA ASP A 225 19.89 -10.43 -14.81
C ASP A 225 19.27 -9.02 -15.00
N PRO A 226 19.96 -8.07 -15.65
CA PRO A 226 19.50 -6.69 -15.81
C PRO A 226 18.13 -6.57 -16.48
N VAL A 227 17.84 -7.40 -17.48
CA VAL A 227 16.55 -7.37 -18.20
C VAL A 227 15.42 -7.78 -17.26
N ARG A 228 15.65 -8.78 -16.41
CA ARG A 228 14.66 -9.21 -15.42
C ARG A 228 14.50 -8.24 -14.25
N LEU A 229 15.58 -7.57 -13.84
CA LEU A 229 15.50 -6.48 -12.86
C LEU A 229 14.66 -5.32 -13.39
N GLU A 230 14.83 -4.96 -14.66
CA GLU A 230 13.99 -3.98 -15.36
C GLU A 230 12.53 -4.43 -15.41
N GLN A 231 12.26 -5.70 -15.69
CA GLN A 231 10.90 -6.26 -15.65
C GLN A 231 10.26 -6.13 -14.25
N ALA A 232 11.03 -6.35 -13.18
CA ALA A 232 10.53 -6.18 -11.81
C ALA A 232 10.15 -4.72 -11.51
N LEU A 233 11.00 -3.77 -11.90
CA LEU A 233 10.72 -2.34 -11.76
C LEU A 233 9.53 -1.91 -12.62
N ALA A 234 9.44 -2.38 -13.86
CA ALA A 234 8.34 -2.10 -14.77
C ALA A 234 7.00 -2.60 -14.20
N ALA A 235 6.97 -3.84 -13.73
CA ALA A 235 5.78 -4.42 -13.10
C ALA A 235 5.35 -3.64 -11.85
N LEU A 236 6.31 -3.14 -11.07
CA LEU A 236 6.01 -2.31 -9.90
C LEU A 236 5.45 -0.94 -10.31
N VAL A 237 6.07 -0.26 -11.27
CA VAL A 237 5.62 1.05 -11.76
C VAL A 237 4.25 0.97 -12.40
N GLU A 238 3.98 -0.07 -13.19
CA GLU A 238 2.63 -0.32 -13.73
C GLU A 238 1.61 -0.53 -12.61
N SER A 239 1.99 -1.23 -11.55
CA SER A 239 1.13 -1.43 -10.37
C SER A 239 0.89 -0.13 -9.59
N ILE A 240 1.86 0.78 -9.56
CA ILE A 240 1.70 2.15 -9.01
C ILE A 240 0.71 2.94 -9.88
N GLN A 241 0.92 2.95 -11.20
CA GLN A 241 0.10 3.72 -12.14
C GLN A 241 -1.36 3.25 -12.17
N ARG A 242 -1.59 1.93 -12.16
CA ARG A 242 -2.95 1.37 -12.11
C ARG A 242 -3.75 1.84 -10.89
N ARG A 243 -3.08 2.08 -9.76
CA ARG A 243 -3.73 2.59 -8.55
C ARG A 243 -4.00 4.10 -8.60
N ALA A 244 -3.17 4.86 -9.30
CA ALA A 244 -3.34 6.29 -9.45
C ALA A 244 -4.47 6.70 -10.43
N GLY A 245 -5.04 5.73 -11.15
CA GLY A 245 -6.03 5.97 -12.20
C GLY A 245 -5.38 6.32 -13.55
N PRO A 246 -6.14 6.23 -14.66
CA PRO A 246 -5.61 6.59 -15.98
C PRO A 246 -5.21 8.08 -15.99
N PRO A 247 -4.13 8.46 -16.71
CA PRO A 247 -3.85 9.86 -16.96
C PRO A 247 -5.08 10.47 -17.64
N ALA A 248 -5.59 11.58 -17.10
CA ALA A 248 -6.71 12.29 -17.71
C ALA A 248 -6.40 12.52 -19.19
N HIS A 249 -7.13 11.84 -20.08
CA HIS A 249 -7.09 12.13 -21.50
C HIS A 249 -7.50 13.60 -21.64
N LEU A 250 -6.56 14.43 -22.13
CA LEU A 250 -6.89 15.76 -22.61
C LEU A 250 -8.07 15.63 -23.59
N PRO A 251 -9.12 16.47 -23.48
CA PRO A 251 -10.19 16.44 -24.46
C PRO A 251 -9.56 16.71 -25.84
N VAL A 252 -9.76 15.75 -26.75
CA VAL A 252 -9.46 15.92 -28.17
C VAL A 252 -10.22 17.17 -28.59
N ALA A 253 -9.48 18.19 -29.04
CA ALA A 253 -10.08 19.41 -29.56
C ALA A 253 -11.12 19.03 -30.62
N ALA A 254 -12.37 19.39 -30.36
CA ALA A 254 -13.44 19.24 -31.34
C ALA A 254 -13.03 19.99 -32.63
N PRO A 255 -13.32 19.45 -33.82
CA PRO A 255 -13.01 20.14 -35.06
C PRO A 255 -13.80 21.45 -35.07
N ALA A 256 -13.10 22.56 -35.27
CA ALA A 256 -13.73 23.82 -35.57
C ALA A 256 -14.51 23.67 -36.90
N PHE A 257 -15.78 24.06 -36.87
CA PHE A 257 -16.63 24.19 -38.06
C PHE A 257 -16.09 25.25 -39.02
#